data_AF-A0A968RHR3-F1
#
_entry.id   AF-A0A968RHR3-F1
#
_cell.length_a   1.000
_cell.length_b   1.000
_cell.length_c   1.000
_cell.angle_alpha   90.00
_cell.angle_beta   90.00
_cell.angle_gamma   90.00
#
_symmetry.space_group_name_H-M   'P 1'
#
loop_
_entity.id
_entity.type
_entity.pdbx_description
1 polymer ?
#
loop_
_entity_poly.entity_id
_entity_poly.type
_entity_poly.pdbx_seq_one_letter_code
_entity_poly.pdbx_strand_id
1 'polypeptide(L)'
;MSFEIQGTLHKKYDTESKSASFQAREFVIVTQETYPQYIKFQLTQERCDMIDAHQEGEQIKVSFDLRGREWSGKYFTNLNAWRVEKVTEEQPKGTGSSMPGALNNFPSASDAPAMEYNDDLPF
;
A
#
# COMPACT_ATOMS: atom_id res chain seq x y z
N MET A 1 -22.94 -6.38 1.99
CA MET A 1 -22.26 -5.76 3.15
C MET A 1 -20.86 -5.44 2.70
N SER A 2 -20.49 -4.17 2.76
CA SER A 2 -19.16 -3.69 2.41
C SER A 2 -18.28 -3.67 3.66
N PHE A 3 -17.05 -4.17 3.52
CA PHE A 3 -16.03 -4.16 4.55
C PHE A 3 -14.80 -3.44 4.01
N GLU A 4 -13.95 -2.99 4.93
CA GLU A 4 -12.71 -2.31 4.61
C GLU A 4 -11.60 -2.82 5.52
N ILE A 5 -10.41 -3.00 4.95
CA ILE A 5 -9.24 -3.49 5.65
C ILE A 5 -7.99 -2.77 5.15
N GLN A 6 -7.04 -2.53 6.05
CA GLN A 6 -5.73 -2.00 5.71
C GLN A 6 -4.66 -3.06 5.93
N GLY A 7 -3.72 -3.13 5.01
CA GLY A 7 -2.62 -4.08 5.08
C GLY A 7 -1.55 -3.78 4.05
N THR A 8 -0.48 -4.54 4.11
CA THR A 8 0.63 -4.45 3.16
C THR A 8 0.38 -5.42 2.01
N LEU A 9 0.47 -4.95 0.76
CA LEU A 9 0.38 -5.80 -0.42
C LEU A 9 1.53 -6.80 -0.40
N HIS A 10 1.24 -8.08 -0.17
CA HIS A 10 2.27 -9.10 -0.08
C HIS A 10 2.58 -9.71 -1.44
N LYS A 11 1.54 -10.01 -2.22
CA LYS A 11 1.71 -10.63 -3.53
C LYS A 11 0.55 -10.29 -4.45
N LYS A 12 0.84 -10.02 -5.72
CA LYS A 12 -0.19 -9.93 -6.77
C LYS A 12 -0.01 -11.07 -7.78
N TYR A 13 -1.12 -11.65 -8.22
CA TYR A 13 -1.12 -12.70 -9.25
C TYR A 13 -1.48 -12.10 -10.60
N ASP A 14 -1.23 -12.86 -11.66
CA ASP A 14 -1.64 -12.50 -13.00
C ASP A 14 -3.17 -12.56 -13.16
N THR A 15 -3.69 -11.77 -14.10
CA THR A 15 -5.12 -11.76 -14.40
C THR A 15 -5.52 -13.08 -15.08
N GLU A 16 -6.41 -13.83 -14.45
CA GLU A 16 -7.01 -15.03 -15.03
C GLU A 16 -8.31 -14.68 -15.77
N SER A 17 -8.33 -14.94 -17.07
CA SER A 17 -9.56 -14.84 -17.87
C SER A 17 -10.35 -16.15 -17.75
N LYS A 18 -11.42 -16.17 -16.95
CA LYS A 18 -12.29 -17.36 -16.82
C LYS A 18 -13.30 -17.46 -17.97
N SER A 19 -13.63 -16.36 -18.62
CA SER A 19 -14.45 -16.32 -19.84
C SER A 19 -14.19 -15.06 -20.65
N ALA A 20 -14.72 -14.98 -21.88
CA ALA A 20 -14.57 -13.82 -22.76
C ALA A 20 -15.06 -12.49 -22.15
N SER A 21 -15.89 -12.53 -21.10
CA SER A 21 -16.42 -11.34 -20.42
C SER A 21 -16.15 -11.33 -18.91
N PHE A 22 -15.40 -12.31 -18.40
CA PHE A 22 -15.07 -12.41 -16.98
C PHE A 22 -13.59 -12.66 -16.78
N GLN A 23 -12.89 -11.58 -16.44
CA GLN A 23 -11.54 -11.61 -15.93
C GLN A 23 -11.58 -11.47 -14.41
N ALA A 24 -10.73 -12.23 -13.73
CA ALA A 24 -10.52 -12.13 -12.31
C ALA A 24 -9.03 -12.07 -12.02
N ARG A 25 -8.64 -11.25 -11.05
CA ARG A 25 -7.26 -11.17 -10.61
C ARG A 25 -7.21 -11.30 -9.10
N GLU A 26 -6.27 -12.09 -8.61
CA GLU A 26 -6.12 -12.32 -7.19
C GLU A 26 -4.90 -11.57 -6.65
N PHE A 27 -4.98 -11.14 -5.39
CA PHE A 27 -3.86 -10.57 -4.67
C PHE A 27 -3.98 -10.89 -3.18
N VAL A 28 -2.87 -10.81 -2.46
CA VAL A 28 -2.77 -11.12 -1.03
C VAL A 28 -2.25 -9.91 -0.30
N ILE A 29 -2.94 -9.54 0.78
CA ILE A 29 -2.43 -8.55 1.73
C ILE A 29 -2.07 -9.23 3.05
N VAL A 30 -1.19 -8.58 3.80
CA VAL A 30 -0.86 -8.94 5.17
C VAL A 30 -1.39 -7.87 6.10
N THR A 31 -2.18 -8.27 7.10
CA THR A 31 -2.69 -7.35 8.13
C THR A 31 -1.54 -6.87 9.03
N GLN A 32 -1.62 -5.62 9.50
CA GLN A 32 -0.60 -5.03 10.40
C GLN A 32 -0.96 -5.20 11.89
N GLU A 33 -1.58 -6.32 12.23
CA GLU A 33 -1.93 -6.64 13.62
C GLU A 33 -0.79 -7.42 14.29
N THR A 34 -0.88 -7.59 15.62
CA THR A 34 0.06 -8.41 16.41
C THR A 34 0.27 -9.80 15.82
N TYR A 35 -0.75 -10.33 15.12
CA TYR A 35 -0.69 -11.58 14.38
C TYR A 35 -1.02 -11.33 12.91
N PRO A 36 0.01 -11.18 12.04
CA PRO A 36 -0.20 -10.89 10.62
C PRO A 36 -0.94 -12.06 9.94
N GLN A 37 -2.06 -11.74 9.30
CA GLN A 37 -2.85 -12.70 8.53
C GLN A 37 -2.71 -12.43 7.04
N TYR A 38 -2.49 -13.48 6.28
CA TYR A 38 -2.46 -13.43 4.81
C TYR A 38 -3.87 -13.60 4.27
N ILE A 39 -4.44 -12.51 3.76
CA ILE A 39 -5.81 -12.49 3.27
C ILE A 39 -5.79 -12.33 1.76
N LYS A 40 -6.41 -13.31 1.07
CA LYS A 40 -6.53 -13.31 -0.39
C LYS A 40 -7.80 -12.60 -0.83
N PHE A 41 -7.64 -11.63 -1.69
CA PHE A 41 -8.72 -10.86 -2.32
C PHE A 41 -8.79 -11.16 -3.81
N GLN A 42 -9.99 -11.02 -4.36
CA GLN A 42 -10.26 -11.16 -5.78
C GLN A 42 -10.80 -9.84 -6.33
N LEU A 43 -10.23 -9.37 -7.43
CA LEU A 43 -10.73 -8.30 -8.28
C LEU A 43 -11.40 -8.92 -9.50
N THR A 44 -12.41 -8.25 -10.05
CA THR A 44 -13.14 -8.73 -11.23
C THR A 44 -13.28 -7.63 -12.28
N GLN A 45 -13.23 -8.03 -13.56
CA GLN A 45 -13.47 -7.17 -14.72
C GLN A 45 -12.54 -5.94 -14.73
N GLU A 46 -13.10 -4.74 -14.90
CA GLU A 46 -12.42 -3.44 -14.95
C GLU A 46 -11.55 -3.12 -13.71
N ARG A 47 -11.74 -3.85 -12.60
CA ARG A 47 -11.00 -3.58 -11.36
C ARG A 47 -9.66 -4.30 -11.30
N CYS A 48 -9.39 -5.21 -12.24
CA CYS A 48 -8.12 -5.94 -12.28
C CYS A 48 -6.92 -5.01 -12.49
N ASP A 49 -7.13 -3.86 -13.14
CA ASP A 49 -6.10 -2.86 -13.40
C ASP A 49 -5.78 -2.01 -12.15
N MET A 50 -6.67 -1.96 -11.16
CA MET A 50 -6.46 -1.16 -9.94
C MET A 50 -5.22 -1.60 -9.16
N ILE A 51 -4.94 -2.91 -9.15
CA ILE A 51 -3.78 -3.45 -8.42
C ILE A 51 -2.46 -3.29 -9.19
N ASP A 52 -2.50 -2.97 -10.50
CA ASP A 52 -1.27 -2.74 -11.27
C ASP A 52 -0.53 -1.48 -10.85
N ALA A 53 -1.27 -0.47 -10.42
CA ALA A 53 -0.70 0.77 -9.89
C ALA A 53 0.00 0.58 -8.53
N HIS A 54 -0.20 -0.56 -7.87
CA HIS A 54 0.36 -0.86 -6.55
C HIS A 54 1.51 -1.87 -6.65
N GLN A 55 2.51 -1.70 -5.78
CA GLN A 55 3.69 -2.57 -5.69
C GLN A 55 3.65 -3.44 -4.44
N GLU A 56 4.28 -4.63 -4.52
CA GLU A 56 4.46 -5.49 -3.36
C GLU A 56 5.29 -4.75 -2.30
N GLY A 57 4.87 -4.83 -1.05
CA GLY A 57 5.41 -4.06 0.07
C GLY A 57 4.69 -2.74 0.36
N GLU A 58 3.76 -2.29 -0.49
CA GLU A 58 3.01 -1.04 -0.24
C GLU A 58 1.84 -1.23 0.72
N GLN A 59 1.58 -0.24 1.56
CA GLN A 59 0.39 -0.21 2.40
C GLN A 59 -0.82 0.27 1.60
N ILE A 60 -1.85 -0.57 1.57
CA ILE A 60 -3.08 -0.34 0.82
C ILE A 60 -4.30 -0.53 1.71
N LYS A 61 -5.34 0.23 1.43
CA LYS A 61 -6.67 0.09 1.98
C LYS A 61 -7.54 -0.58 0.92
N VAL A 62 -8.12 -1.73 1.27
CA VAL A 62 -8.97 -2.52 0.39
C VAL A 62 -10.39 -2.46 0.90
N SER A 63 -11.31 -1.97 0.06
CA SER A 63 -12.75 -2.09 0.30
C SER A 63 -13.30 -3.26 -0.51
N PHE A 64 -14.02 -4.15 0.15
CA PHE A 64 -14.47 -5.41 -0.43
C PHE A 64 -15.86 -5.79 0.05
N ASP A 65 -16.49 -6.71 -0.68
CA ASP A 65 -17.70 -7.39 -0.26
C ASP A 65 -17.40 -8.83 0.12
N LEU A 66 -17.96 -9.28 1.24
CA LEU A 66 -17.93 -10.67 1.66
C LEU A 66 -19.03 -11.45 0.93
N ARG A 67 -18.66 -12.36 0.02
CA ARG A 67 -19.60 -13.23 -0.70
C ARG A 67 -19.42 -14.67 -0.28
N GLY A 68 -20.45 -15.26 0.32
CA GLY A 68 -20.53 -16.70 0.55
C GLY A 68 -21.29 -17.37 -0.59
N ARG A 69 -20.77 -18.48 -1.11
CA ARG A 69 -21.53 -19.38 -1.98
C ARG A 69 -21.50 -20.79 -1.42
N GLU A 70 -22.64 -21.46 -1.43
CA GLU A 70 -22.71 -22.88 -1.14
C GLU A 70 -22.53 -23.66 -2.45
N TRP A 71 -21.65 -24.66 -2.43
CA TRP A 71 -21.51 -25.62 -3.50
C TRP A 71 -21.44 -27.01 -2.89
N SER A 72 -22.43 -27.86 -3.22
CA SER A 72 -22.52 -29.25 -2.74
C SER A 72 -22.30 -29.40 -1.23
N GLY A 73 -22.96 -28.55 -0.43
CA GLY A 73 -22.85 -28.56 1.03
C GLY A 73 -21.51 -28.02 1.59
N LYS A 74 -20.63 -27.46 0.74
CA LYS A 74 -19.42 -26.75 1.14
C LYS A 74 -19.62 -25.25 0.97
N TYR A 75 -19.23 -24.48 1.98
CA TYR A 75 -19.31 -23.02 1.95
C TYR A 75 -17.98 -22.44 1.49
N PHE A 76 -18.03 -21.68 0.40
CA PHE A 76 -16.87 -20.98 -0.16
C PHE A 76 -17.07 -19.49 0.04
N THR A 77 -16.10 -18.88 0.71
CA THR A 77 -16.04 -17.43 0.88
C THR A 77 -15.17 -16.83 -0.21
N ASN A 78 -15.66 -15.77 -0.83
CA ASN A 78 -14.92 -14.96 -1.78
C ASN A 78 -14.95 -13.50 -1.30
N LEU A 79 -13.76 -12.91 -1.20
CA LEU A 79 -13.58 -11.51 -0.83
C LEU A 79 -13.41 -10.70 -2.10
N ASN A 80 -14.52 -10.12 -2.58
CA ASN A 80 -14.52 -9.37 -3.82
C ASN A 80 -14.13 -7.92 -3.54
N ALA A 81 -12.89 -7.57 -3.82
CA ALA A 81 -12.40 -6.20 -3.71
C ALA A 81 -13.04 -5.35 -4.81
N TRP A 82 -13.64 -4.22 -4.42
CA TRP A 82 -14.26 -3.28 -5.35
C TRP A 82 -13.53 -1.94 -5.42
N ARG A 83 -12.68 -1.63 -4.42
CA ARG A 83 -11.82 -0.44 -4.37
C ARG A 83 -10.52 -0.78 -3.65
N VAL A 84 -9.42 -0.27 -4.18
CA VAL A 84 -8.08 -0.34 -3.58
C VAL A 84 -7.52 1.07 -3.58
N GLU A 85 -7.02 1.51 -2.43
CA GLU A 85 -6.44 2.84 -2.26
C GLU A 85 -5.06 2.70 -1.64
N LYS A 86 -4.09 3.47 -2.13
CA LYS A 86 -2.80 3.57 -1.46
C LYS A 86 -3.00 4.31 -0.15
N VAL A 87 -2.53 3.74 0.95
CA VAL A 87 -2.40 4.48 2.21
C VAL A 87 -1.08 5.24 2.09
N THR A 88 -1.14 6.42 1.49
CA THR A 88 -0.08 7.41 1.72
C THR A 88 -0.26 7.91 3.15
N GLU A 89 0.69 7.60 4.02
CA GLU A 89 1.05 8.59 5.03
C GLU A 89 1.32 9.87 4.26
N GLU A 90 0.48 10.88 4.46
CA GLU A 90 0.86 12.24 4.11
C GLU A 90 2.15 12.51 4.88
N GLN A 91 3.31 12.25 4.26
CA GLN A 91 4.46 13.08 4.54
C GLN A 91 3.92 14.50 4.37
N PRO A 92 4.01 15.37 5.40
CA PRO A 92 3.57 16.75 5.24
C PRO A 92 4.29 17.26 4.01
N LYS A 93 3.51 17.53 2.96
CA LYS A 93 3.98 18.19 1.75
C LYS A 93 4.60 19.48 2.26
N GLY A 94 5.93 19.49 2.35
CA GLY A 94 6.68 20.69 2.59
C GLY A 94 6.19 21.70 1.56
N THR A 95 5.64 22.80 2.07
CA THR A 95 5.09 23.92 1.34
C THR A 95 6.07 24.34 0.24
N GLY A 96 5.80 23.90 -0.99
CA GLY A 96 6.45 24.39 -2.20
C GLY A 96 5.85 25.75 -2.55
N SER A 97 6.38 26.78 -1.90
CA SER A 97 6.05 28.19 -2.06
C SER A 97 6.02 28.65 -3.52
N SER A 98 4.93 29.32 -3.90
CA SER A 98 4.99 30.47 -4.80
C SER A 98 4.85 31.75 -3.97
N MET A 99 5.95 32.19 -3.38
CA MET A 99 6.16 33.55 -2.86
C MET A 99 7.55 34.00 -3.33
N PRO A 100 7.66 35.10 -4.09
CA PRO A 100 8.95 35.68 -4.40
C PRO A 100 9.40 36.55 -3.23
N GLY A 101 10.50 36.16 -2.58
CA GLY A 101 11.27 37.06 -1.70
C GLY A 101 11.65 36.48 -0.34
N ALA A 102 12.96 36.38 -0.13
CA ALA A 102 13.68 36.40 1.15
C ALA A 102 13.50 35.19 2.10
N LEU A 103 14.45 34.25 2.11
CA LEU A 103 15.63 34.24 2.98
C LEU A 103 16.31 32.86 2.89
N ASN A 104 17.45 32.79 2.19
CA ASN A 104 18.35 31.64 2.23
C ASN A 104 19.06 31.62 3.59
N ASN A 105 18.66 30.78 4.56
CA ASN A 105 19.57 30.32 5.63
C ASN A 105 19.01 29.15 6.46
N PHE A 106 18.86 27.95 5.89
CA PHE A 106 18.80 26.72 6.70
C PHE A 106 19.87 25.75 6.19
N PRO A 107 20.88 25.41 7.01
CA PRO A 107 21.96 24.53 6.60
C PRO A 107 21.43 23.09 6.42
N SER A 108 21.81 22.47 5.30
CA SER A 108 21.55 21.06 5.01
C SER A 108 22.72 20.20 5.51
N ALA A 109 22.51 18.89 5.66
CA ALA A 109 23.47 17.93 6.20
C ALA A 109 24.82 17.83 5.44
N SER A 110 24.94 18.52 4.30
CA SER A 110 26.17 18.68 3.53
C SER A 110 27.08 19.82 4.01
N ASP A 111 26.61 20.68 4.92
CA ASP A 111 27.32 21.87 5.44
C ASP A 111 27.91 21.61 6.85
N ALA A 112 27.93 20.36 7.29
CA ALA A 112 28.61 20.00 8.54
C ALA A 112 30.13 20.21 8.36
N PRO A 113 30.81 20.98 9.22
CA PRO A 113 32.26 21.06 9.17
C PRO A 113 32.82 19.67 9.45
N ALA A 114 33.88 19.29 8.72
CA ALA A 114 34.65 18.11 9.06
C ALA A 114 35.12 18.26 10.51
N MET A 115 34.69 17.36 11.39
CA MET A 115 35.21 17.25 12.74
C MET A 115 36.70 16.97 12.65
N GLU A 116 37.51 18.02 12.75
CA GLU A 116 38.92 17.91 13.03
C GLU A 116 39.04 17.46 14.49
N TYR A 117 39.32 16.17 14.66
CA TYR A 117 39.67 15.59 15.95
C TYR A 117 40.98 16.24 16.42
N ASN A 118 40.90 17.38 17.09
CA ASN A 118 42.00 17.86 17.90
C ASN A 118 42.10 16.98 19.14
N ASP A 119 43.14 16.15 19.11
CA ASP A 119 43.59 15.20 20.12
C ASP A 119 44.22 15.94 21.31
N ASP A 120 43.45 16.82 21.97
CA ASP A 120 43.89 17.54 23.17
C ASP A 120 42.77 17.55 24.21
N LEU A 121 42.46 16.35 24.71
CA LEU A 121 41.70 16.16 25.94
C LEU A 121 42.67 16.23 27.12
N PRO A 122 42.56 17.24 28.00
CA PRO A 122 43.37 17.28 29.21
C PRO A 122 42.98 16.13 30.15
N PHE A 123 44.00 15.43 30.66
CA PHE A 123 43.92 14.38 31.69
C PHE A 123 43.23 14.87 32.98
#